data_AF-A0A2V6KGJ3-F1
#
_entry.id   AF-A0A2V6KGJ3-F1
#
_cell.length_a   1.000
_cell.length_b   1.000
_cell.length_c   1.000
_cell.angle_alpha   90.00
_cell.angle_beta   90.00
_cell.angle_gamma   90.00
#
_symmetry.space_group_name_H-M   'P 1'
#
loop_
_entity.id
_entity.type
_entity.pdbx_description
1 polymer ?
#
loop_
_entity_poly.entity_id
_entity_poly.type
_entity_poly.pdbx_seq_one_letter_code
_entity_poly.pdbx_strand_id
1 'polypeptide(L)' 'MNPSEDAKIAVPEKALLDVLYLSPSRTRLFVKLPEIEYPRKFRWRIAFEMAAKIKSRARRAFVKKGLSLMRSSSTHEKRH' A
#
# COMPACT_ATOMS: atom_id res chain seq x y z
N MET A 1 28.02 9.79 -16.67
CA MET A 1 27.16 10.11 -15.52
C MET A 1 25.91 9.27 -15.65
N ASN A 2 25.81 8.16 -14.92
CA ASN A 2 24.61 7.29 -14.94
C ASN A 2 23.53 7.94 -14.07
N PRO A 3 22.35 8.30 -14.59
CA PRO A 3 21.28 8.92 -13.81
C PRO A 3 20.53 7.93 -12.90
N SER A 4 21.14 6.81 -12.51
CA SER A 4 20.46 5.68 -11.85
C SER A 4 20.80 5.49 -10.37
N GLU A 5 21.72 6.26 -9.81
CA GLU A 5 22.36 5.92 -8.52
C GLU A 5 21.69 6.50 -7.25
N ASP A 6 20.63 7.32 -7.31
CA ASP A 6 20.05 7.87 -6.06
C ASP A 6 18.52 8.02 -6.03
N ALA A 7 17.80 7.38 -6.95
CA ALA A 7 16.37 7.22 -6.75
C ALA A 7 16.15 6.00 -5.84
N LYS A 8 15.95 6.23 -4.52
CA LYS A 8 15.49 5.17 -3.59
C LYS A 8 14.14 4.67 -4.07
N ILE A 9 14.13 3.64 -4.91
CA ILE A 9 12.90 3.00 -5.40
C ILE A 9 12.14 2.53 -4.16
N ALA A 10 10.95 3.09 -3.93
CA ALA A 10 10.10 2.64 -2.85
C ALA A 10 9.75 1.17 -3.11
N VAL A 11 10.05 0.31 -2.12
CA VAL A 11 9.62 -1.09 -2.19
C VAL A 11 8.09 -1.15 -2.37
N PRO A 12 7.56 -2.15 -3.12
CA PRO A 12 6.13 -2.22 -3.43
C PRO A 12 5.21 -2.08 -2.20
N GLU A 13 5.61 -2.62 -1.05
CA GLU A 13 4.88 -2.50 0.21
C GLU A 13 4.80 -1.07 0.73
N LYS A 14 5.88 -0.31 0.56
CA LYS A 14 5.96 1.10 0.95
C LYS A 14 5.11 1.95 0.02
N ALA A 15 5.10 1.66 -1.28
CA ALA A 15 4.24 2.34 -2.23
C ALA A 15 2.75 2.17 -1.89
N LEU A 16 2.31 0.94 -1.59
CA LEU A 16 0.92 0.71 -1.15
C LEU A 16 0.60 1.44 0.15
N LEU A 17 1.52 1.40 1.12
CA LEU A 17 1.36 2.12 2.38
C LEU A 17 1.20 3.62 2.16
N ASP A 18 1.99 4.22 1.27
CA ASP A 18 1.95 5.65 0.99
C ASP A 18 0.65 6.07 0.31
N VAL A 19 0.14 5.25 -0.62
CA VAL A 19 -1.19 5.46 -1.21
C VAL A 19 -2.26 5.48 -0.12
N LEU A 20 -2.29 4.48 0.77
CA LEU A 20 -3.28 4.42 1.85
C LEU A 20 -3.08 5.52 2.89
N TYR A 21 -1.84 5.91 3.16
CA TYR A 21 -1.54 6.98 4.10
C TYR A 21 -2.02 8.32 3.56
N LEU A 22 -1.87 8.59 2.26
CA LEU A 22 -2.20 9.86 1.63
C LEU A 22 -3.63 9.94 1.08
N SER A 23 -4.35 8.81 0.99
CA SER A 23 -5.71 8.77 0.44
C SER A 23 -6.74 9.61 1.18
N PRO A 24 -6.73 9.81 2.51
CA PRO A 24 -7.70 10.69 3.17
C PRO A 24 -7.54 12.17 2.79
N SER A 25 -6.35 12.53 2.29
CA SER A 25 -5.96 13.91 1.98
C SER A 25 -6.03 14.26 0.49
N ARG A 26 -6.32 13.29 -0.40
CA ARG A 26 -6.50 13.56 -1.84
C ARG A 26 -7.94 13.29 -2.24
N THR A 27 -8.51 14.24 -2.97
CA THR A 27 -9.80 14.14 -3.67
C THR A 27 -9.90 12.83 -4.44
N ARG A 28 -11.15 12.37 -4.62
CA ARG A 28 -11.72 11.10 -5.17
C ARG A 28 -10.94 10.27 -6.24
N LEU A 29 -9.76 10.66 -6.68
CA LEU A 29 -8.83 9.97 -7.58
C LEU A 29 -8.45 8.54 -7.13
N PHE A 30 -8.58 8.22 -5.83
CA PHE A 30 -8.29 6.89 -5.29
C PHE A 30 -9.54 6.09 -4.90
N VAL A 31 -10.75 6.57 -5.25
CA VAL A 31 -12.01 5.89 -4.92
C VAL A 31 -12.20 4.61 -5.75
N LYS A 32 -11.69 4.60 -6.98
CA LYS A 32 -11.52 3.39 -7.79
C LYS A 32 -10.05 3.26 -8.11
N LEU A 33 -9.36 2.37 -7.40
CA LEU A 33 -8.06 1.88 -7.82
C LEU A 33 -8.34 0.80 -8.89
N PRO A 34 -8.21 1.10 -10.20
CA PRO A 34 -8.32 0.06 -11.21
C PRO A 34 -7.25 -1.00 -10.91
N GLU A 35 -7.70 -2.25 -10.78
CA GLU A 35 -6.92 -3.49 -10.64
C GLU A 35 -5.46 -3.29 -10.20
N ILE A 36 -5.24 -3.16 -8.89
CA ILE A 36 -3.87 -3.15 -8.35
C ILE A 36 -3.29 -4.55 -8.52
N GLU A 37 -2.33 -4.67 -9.43
CA GLU A 37 -1.49 -5.85 -9.53
C GLU A 37 -0.39 -5.83 -8.46
N TYR A 38 -0.32 -6.91 -7.68
CA TYR A 38 0.74 -7.10 -6.70
C TYR A 38 1.90 -7.88 -7.32
N PRO A 39 3.15 -7.38 -7.24
CA PRO A 39 4.31 -8.17 -7.64
C PRO A 39 4.36 -9.50 -6.88
N ARG A 40 4.87 -10.57 -7.51
CA ARG A 40 5.01 -11.89 -6.85
C ARG A 40 5.78 -11.85 -5.53
N LYS A 41 6.69 -10.89 -5.39
CA LYS A 41 7.51 -10.66 -4.20
C LYS A 41 6.84 -9.79 -3.14
N PHE A 42 5.62 -9.30 -3.38
CA PHE A 42 4.88 -8.46 -2.45
C PHE A 42 4.51 -9.23 -1.18
N ARG A 43 4.82 -8.66 -0.02
CA ARG A 43 4.59 -9.29 1.28
C ARG A 43 3.68 -8.42 2.14
N TRP A 44 2.43 -8.85 2.26
CA TRP A 44 1.44 -8.23 3.15
C TRP A 44 1.98 -8.03 4.57
N ARG A 45 2.73 -9.00 5.11
CA ARG A 45 3.34 -8.90 6.44
C ARG A 45 4.22 -7.66 6.58
N ILE A 46 5.07 -7.37 5.59
CA ILE A 46 5.97 -6.21 5.60
C ILE A 46 5.16 -4.91 5.55
N ALA A 47 4.09 -4.84 4.75
CA ALA A 47 3.19 -3.68 4.73
C ALA A 47 2.53 -3.43 6.10
N PHE A 48 2.08 -4.47 6.80
CA PHE A 48 1.54 -4.36 8.16
C PHE A 48 2.58 -3.94 9.20
N GLU A 49 3.82 -4.45 9.11
CA GLU A 49 4.95 -4.05 9.96
C GLU A 49 5.29 -2.57 9.77
N MET A 50 5.29 -2.07 8.53
CA MET A 50 5.48 -0.65 8.25
C MET A 50 4.32 0.20 8.81
N ALA A 51 3.07 -0.24 8.63
CA ALA A 51 1.91 0.45 9.18
C ALA A 51 1.97 0.56 10.72
N ALA A 52 2.49 -0.47 11.40
CA ALA A 52 2.64 -0.46 12.85
C ALA A 52 3.56 0.67 13.37
N LYS A 53 4.51 1.14 12.55
CA LYS A 53 5.44 2.23 12.88
C LYS A 53 4.83 3.64 12.78
N ILE A 54 3.61 3.78 12.21
CA ILE A 54 2.92 5.08 12.11
C ILE A 54 2.62 5.61 13.52
N LYS A 55 3.13 6.80 13.89
CA LYS A 55 2.95 7.38 15.24
C LYS A 55 1.48 7.68 15.57
N SER A 56 0.74 8.32 14.66
CA SER A 56 -0.68 8.65 14.87
C SER A 56 -1.56 7.41 14.93
N ARG A 57 -2.29 7.22 16.04
CA ARG A 57 -3.19 6.07 16.25
C ARG A 57 -4.32 6.02 15.23
N ALA A 58 -4.96 7.16 14.96
CA ALA A 58 -6.06 7.24 13.99
C ALA A 58 -5.57 6.89 12.58
N ARG A 59 -4.44 7.48 12.17
CA ARG A 59 -3.83 7.21 10.85
C ARG A 59 -3.39 5.76 10.72
N ARG A 60 -2.79 5.19 11.76
CA ARG A 60 -2.41 3.76 11.82
C ARG A 60 -3.62 2.85 11.65
N ALA A 61 -4.72 3.12 12.36
CA ALA A 61 -5.94 2.33 12.26
C ALA A 61 -6.55 2.39 10.86
N PHE A 62 -6.60 3.58 10.27
CA PHE A 62 -7.09 3.79 8.90
C PHE A 62 -6.29 2.98 7.88
N VAL A 63 -4.96 3.11 7.91
CA VAL A 63 -4.07 2.39 6.98
C VAL A 63 -4.17 0.87 7.16
N LYS A 64 -4.22 0.37 8.41
CA LYS A 64 -4.40 -1.07 8.67
C LYS A 64 -5.74 -1.58 8.14
N LYS A 65 -6.83 -0.82 8.29
CA LYS A 65 -8.14 -1.18 7.74
C LYS A 65 -8.07 -1.27 6.20
N GLY A 66 -7.44 -0.30 5.56
CA GLY A 66 -7.20 -0.32 4.11
C GLY A 66 -6.42 -1.55 3.65
N LEU A 67 -5.31 -1.86 4.32
CA LEU A 67 -4.50 -3.07 4.01
C LEU A 67 -5.32 -4.36 4.14
N SER A 68 -6.15 -4.49 5.17
CA SER A 68 -7.00 -5.67 5.35
C SER A 68 -8.03 -5.82 4.22
N LEU A 69 -8.69 -4.72 3.81
CA LEU A 69 -9.64 -4.74 2.71
C LEU A 69 -8.98 -5.16 1.40
N MET A 70 -7.82 -4.59 1.08
CA MET A 70 -7.06 -4.89 -0.14
C MET A 70 -6.52 -6.32 -0.18
N ARG A 71 -6.14 -6.88 0.99
CA ARG A 71 -5.73 -8.28 1.09
C ARG A 71 -6.91 -9.22 0.82
N SER A 72 -8.08 -8.93 1.38
CA SER A 72 -9.28 -9.73 1.18
C SER A 72 -9.75 -9.73 -0.27
N SER A 73 -9.72 -8.59 -0.97
CA SER A 73 -10.04 -8.52 -2.40
C SER A 73 -9.02 -9.27 -3.26
N SER A 74 -7.73 -9.15 -2.97
CA SER A 74 -6.67 -9.89 -3.69
C SER A 74 -6.75 -11.42 -3.53
N THR A 75 -7.47 -11.90 -2.52
CA THR A 75 -7.67 -13.34 -2.29
C THR A 75 -8.84 -13.88 -3.12
N HIS A 76 -9.82 -13.04 -3.44
CA HIS A 76 -10.98 -13.41 -4.24
C HIS A 76 -10.66 -13.50 -5.75
N GLU A 77 -9.72 -12.69 -6.23
CA GLU A 77 -9.29 -12.68 -7.64
C GLU A 77 -8.62 -13.99 -8.10
N LYS A 78 -7.98 -14.72 -7.19
CA LYS A 78 -7.23 -15.96 -7.51
C LYS A 78 -8.09 -17.22 -7.67
N ARG A 79 -9.42 -17.11 -7.70
CA ARG A 79 -10.37 -18.24 -7.76
C ARG A 79 -11.11 -18.40 -9.09
N HIS A 80 -10.70 -17.71 -10.15
CA HIS A 80 -11.25 -17.90 -11.50
C HIS A 80 -10.19 -18.39 -12.48
#